data_AF-A0A3S4ZZ29-F1
#
_entry.id   AF-A0A3S4ZZ29-F1
#
_cell.length_a   1.000
_cell.length_b   1.000
_cell.length_c   1.000
_cell.angle_alpha   90.00
_cell.angle_beta   90.00
_cell.angle_gamma   90.00
#
_symmetry.space_group_name_H-M   'P 1'
#
loop_
_entity.id
_entity.type
_entity.pdbx_description
1 polymer ?
#
loop_
_entity_poly.entity_id
_entity_poly.type
_entity_poly.pdbx_seq_one_letter_code
_entity_poly.pdbx_strand_id
1 'polypeptide(L)'
;MTKILRHHPRSVHAHKDLLLHCLEDRDESIRLRALGLLQGMITKKNLIEIVHQLVRHVQAATGGAHYKAELVAQVVQICAQNNYHYITSFEWYCCFLFF
;
A
#
# COMPACT_ATOMS: atom_id res chain seq x y z
N MET A 1 0.19 6.69 12.53
CA MET A 1 -1.09 7.45 12.58
C MET A 1 -2.21 6.53 12.07
N THR A 2 -3.07 6.00 12.95
CA THR A 2 -4.17 5.08 12.54
C THR A 2 -5.47 5.30 13.31
N LYS A 3 -5.59 6.38 14.11
CA LYS A 3 -6.76 6.63 14.96
C LYS A 3 -8.05 6.77 14.14
N ILE A 4 -8.01 7.44 12.99
CA ILE A 4 -9.22 7.64 12.16
C ILE A 4 -9.72 6.35 11.50
N LEU A 5 -8.80 5.46 11.11
CA LEU A 5 -9.13 4.13 10.58
C LEU A 5 -9.83 3.26 11.61
N ARG A 6 -9.45 3.38 12.88
CA ARG A 6 -10.07 2.62 13.97
C ARG A 6 -11.51 3.04 14.22
N HIS A 7 -11.84 4.32 14.05
CA HIS A 7 -13.17 4.84 14.34
C HIS A 7 -14.09 4.91 13.11
N HIS A 8 -13.54 5.16 11.91
CA HIS A 8 -14.33 5.38 10.69
C HIS A 8 -13.77 4.66 9.46
N PRO A 9 -13.63 3.32 9.49
CA PRO A 9 -13.01 2.58 8.39
C PRO A 9 -13.74 2.75 7.04
N ARG A 10 -15.09 2.85 7.06
CA ARG A 10 -15.90 3.03 5.84
C ARG A 10 -15.65 4.38 5.17
N SER A 11 -15.55 5.45 5.94
CA SER A 11 -15.31 6.80 5.42
C SER A 11 -13.93 6.91 4.78
N VAL A 12 -12.92 6.25 5.36
CA VAL A 12 -11.57 6.21 4.78
C VAL A 12 -11.56 5.39 3.47
N HIS A 13 -12.30 4.28 3.40
CA HIS A 13 -12.48 3.52 2.16
C HIS A 13 -13.11 4.31 1.02
N ALA A 14 -14.06 5.20 1.31
CA ALA A 14 -14.68 6.06 0.29
C ALA A 14 -13.69 7.05 -0.35
N HIS A 15 -12.55 7.33 0.30
CA HIS A 15 -11.54 8.29 -0.17
C HIS A 15 -10.26 7.59 -0.63
N LYS A 16 -10.35 6.31 -1.02
CA LYS A 16 -9.20 5.52 -1.53
C LYS A 16 -8.50 6.22 -2.70
N ASP A 17 -9.24 6.79 -3.65
CA ASP A 17 -8.66 7.44 -4.83
C ASP A 17 -7.84 8.68 -4.47
N LEU A 18 -8.30 9.44 -3.47
CA LEU A 18 -7.55 10.56 -2.90
C LEU A 18 -6.24 10.09 -2.24
N LEU A 19 -6.28 8.99 -1.48
CA LEU A 19 -5.07 8.43 -0.87
C LEU A 19 -4.06 7.93 -1.90
N LEU A 20 -4.54 7.37 -3.00
CA LEU A 20 -3.68 6.97 -4.12
C LEU A 20 -3.07 8.18 -4.81
N HIS A 21 -3.84 9.25 -5.03
CA HIS A 21 -3.29 10.51 -5.56
C HIS A 21 -2.21 11.11 -4.64
N CYS A 22 -2.36 10.99 -3.32
CA CYS A 22 -1.35 11.43 -2.36
C CYS A 22 -0.01 10.67 -2.47
N LEU A 23 0.06 9.52 -3.15
CA LEU A 23 1.32 8.82 -3.41
C LEU A 23 2.19 9.52 -4.46
N GLU A 24 1.60 10.44 -5.23
CA GLU A 24 2.27 11.27 -6.25
C GLU A 24 2.56 12.70 -5.75
N ASP A 25 2.24 12.98 -4.49
CA ASP A 25 2.46 14.31 -3.90
C ASP A 25 3.97 14.65 -3.90
N ARG A 26 4.30 15.94 -4.02
CA ARG A 26 5.69 16.41 -3.98
C ARG A 26 6.31 16.23 -2.60
N ASP A 27 5.51 16.37 -1.55
CA ASP A 27 5.92 16.23 -0.16
C ASP A 27 6.02 14.75 0.25
N GLU A 28 7.23 14.32 0.61
CA GLU A 28 7.50 12.94 1.03
C GLU A 28 6.70 12.53 2.28
N SER A 29 6.47 13.46 3.21
CA SER A 29 5.71 13.17 4.43
C SER A 29 4.23 12.93 4.17
N ILE A 30 3.67 13.51 3.10
CA ILE A 30 2.30 13.23 2.64
C ILE A 30 2.25 11.82 2.03
N ARG A 31 3.20 11.49 1.16
CA ARG A 31 3.31 10.15 0.56
C ARG A 31 3.40 9.06 1.62
N LEU A 32 4.30 9.21 2.59
CA LEU A 32 4.49 8.23 3.68
C LEU A 32 3.25 8.09 4.57
N ARG A 33 2.54 9.19 4.84
CA ARG A 33 1.28 9.13 5.59
C ARG A 33 0.18 8.40 4.83
N ALA A 34 0.08 8.63 3.51
CA ALA A 34 -0.87 7.93 2.66
C ALA A 34 -0.62 6.41 2.65
N LEU A 35 0.65 5.98 2.59
CA LEU A 35 1.03 4.57 2.69
C LEU A 35 0.56 3.93 4.00
N GLY A 36 0.81 4.58 5.14
CA GLY A 36 0.35 4.08 6.44
C GLY A 36 -1.18 4.01 6.57
N LEU A 37 -1.92 4.88 5.87
CA LEU A 37 -3.38 4.80 5.82
C LEU A 37 -3.85 3.64 4.93
N LEU A 38 -3.24 3.47 3.74
CA LEU A 38 -3.55 2.37 2.83
C LEU A 38 -3.34 1.02 3.50
N GLN A 39 -2.25 0.83 4.26
CA GLN A 39 -2.00 -0.38 5.03
C GLN A 39 -3.18 -0.75 5.94
N GLY A 40 -3.76 0.23 6.63
CA GLY A 40 -4.86 0.00 7.57
C GLY A 40 -6.21 -0.26 6.90
N MET A 41 -6.33 -0.07 5.58
CA MET A 41 -7.56 -0.28 4.81
C MET A 41 -7.62 -1.65 4.13
N ILE A 42 -6.59 -2.47 4.27
CA ILE A 42 -6.48 -3.67 3.46
C ILE A 42 -7.37 -4.78 3.99
N THR A 43 -8.04 -5.41 3.04
CA THR A 43 -8.92 -6.54 3.19
C THR A 43 -8.53 -7.57 2.15
N LYS A 44 -8.97 -8.82 2.34
CA LYS A 44 -8.76 -9.89 1.34
C LYS A 44 -9.26 -9.51 -0.06
N LYS A 45 -10.29 -8.65 -0.16
CA LYS A 45 -10.91 -8.27 -1.44
C LYS A 45 -10.13 -7.21 -2.22
N ASN A 46 -9.47 -6.28 -1.52
CA ASN A 46 -8.78 -5.15 -2.14
C ASN A 46 -7.25 -5.28 -2.14
N LEU A 47 -6.70 -6.33 -1.51
CA LEU A 47 -5.27 -6.58 -1.43
C LEU A 47 -4.57 -6.50 -2.79
N ILE A 48 -5.01 -7.33 -3.75
CA ILE A 48 -4.35 -7.46 -5.06
C ILE A 48 -4.36 -6.11 -5.79
N GLU A 49 -5.48 -5.40 -5.75
CA GLU A 49 -5.64 -4.11 -6.42
C GLU A 49 -4.69 -3.05 -5.83
N ILE A 50 -4.62 -2.94 -4.50
CA ILE A 50 -3.74 -1.99 -3.81
C ILE A 50 -2.27 -2.34 -4.07
N VAL A 51 -1.92 -3.63 -3.99
CA VAL A 51 -0.55 -4.11 -4.23
C VAL A 51 -0.10 -3.80 -5.67
N HIS A 52 -0.95 -4.03 -6.68
CA HIS A 52 -0.66 -3.65 -8.05
C HIS A 52 -0.49 -2.13 -8.23
N GLN A 53 -1.30 -1.31 -7.56
CA GLN A 53 -1.14 0.14 -7.60
C GLN A 53 0.19 0.58 -6.99
N LEU A 54 0.57 0.02 -5.83
CA LEU A 54 1.84 0.32 -5.18
C LEU A 54 3.04 -0.03 -6.08
N VAL A 55 3.04 -1.18 -6.76
CA VAL A 55 4.14 -1.51 -7.70
C VAL A 55 4.16 -0.63 -8.93
N ARG A 56 3.01 -0.23 -9.48
CA ARG A 56 2.99 0.79 -10.54
C ARG A 56 3.65 2.08 -10.06
N HIS A 57 3.39 2.50 -8.83
CA HIS A 57 4.08 3.64 -8.23
C HIS A 57 5.57 3.37 -8.03
N VAL A 58 6.03 2.16 -7.66
CA VAL A 58 7.48 1.85 -7.59
C VAL A 58 8.17 2.03 -8.95
N GLN A 59 7.52 1.54 -10.01
CA GLN A 59 8.03 1.59 -11.38
C GLN A 59 8.01 3.02 -11.95
N ALA A 60 6.92 3.76 -11.69
CA ALA A 60 6.72 5.13 -12.17
C ALA A 60 7.41 6.19 -11.31
N ALA A 61 7.66 5.91 -10.03
CA ALA A 61 8.21 6.90 -9.12
C ALA A 61 9.60 7.34 -9.58
N THR A 62 9.68 8.63 -9.90
CA THR A 62 10.93 9.41 -9.97
C THR A 62 11.51 9.65 -8.57
N GLY A 63 10.78 9.26 -7.51
CA GLY A 63 11.24 9.33 -6.12
C GLY A 63 12.55 8.57 -5.93
N GLY A 64 13.45 9.14 -5.12
CA GLY A 64 14.75 8.55 -4.82
C GLY A 64 14.66 7.14 -4.25
N ALA A 65 15.78 6.42 -4.25
CA ALA A 65 15.86 5.00 -3.85
C ALA A 65 15.19 4.70 -2.49
N HIS A 66 15.22 5.66 -1.55
CA HIS A 66 14.56 5.57 -0.26
C HIS A 66 13.03 5.38 -0.36
N TYR A 67 12.34 6.20 -1.16
CA TYR A 67 10.89 6.10 -1.32
C TYR A 67 10.48 4.78 -1.99
N LYS A 68 11.28 4.28 -2.93
CA LYS A 68 11.06 2.96 -3.54
C LYS A 68 11.20 1.83 -2.52
N ALA A 69 12.22 1.90 -1.65
CA ALA A 69 12.40 0.93 -0.58
C ALA A 69 11.20 0.94 0.38
N GLU A 70 10.69 2.11 0.76
CA GLU A 70 9.50 2.24 1.60
C GLU A 70 8.24 1.64 0.95
N LEU A 71 8.03 1.86 -0.36
CA LEU A 71 6.91 1.25 -1.09
C LEU A 71 7.00 -0.28 -1.09
N VAL A 72 8.18 -0.85 -1.36
CA VAL A 72 8.39 -2.31 -1.34
C VAL A 72 8.20 -2.86 0.06
N ALA A 73 8.79 -2.21 1.07
CA ALA A 73 8.62 -2.59 2.47
C ALA A 73 7.13 -2.56 2.87
N GLN A 74 6.40 -1.55 2.42
CA GLN A 74 4.96 -1.44 2.67
C GLN A 74 4.20 -2.62 2.07
N VAL A 75 4.49 -3.01 0.83
CA VAL A 75 3.84 -4.17 0.20
C VAL A 75 4.17 -5.46 0.94
N VAL A 76 5.43 -5.69 1.30
CA VAL A 76 5.84 -6.88 2.07
C VAL A 76 5.10 -6.94 3.41
N GLN A 77 5.03 -5.81 4.13
CA GLN A 77 4.31 -5.74 5.41
C GLN A 77 2.82 -6.05 5.27
N ILE A 78 2.20 -5.53 4.22
CA ILE A 78 0.79 -5.78 3.90
C ILE A 78 0.56 -7.27 3.65
N CYS A 79 1.37 -7.87 2.79
CA CYS A 79 1.23 -9.27 2.39
C CYS A 79 1.55 -10.23 3.53
N ALA A 80 2.52 -9.91 4.39
CA ALA A 80 2.91 -10.73 5.53
C ALA A 80 1.96 -10.62 6.73
N GLN A 81 1.01 -9.68 6.71
CA GLN A 81 0.09 -9.44 7.82
C GLN A 81 -0.70 -10.71 8.19
N ASN A 82 -0.81 -10.98 9.49
CA ASN A 82 -1.49 -12.17 10.03
C ASN A 82 -0.99 -13.48 9.40
N ASN A 83 0.33 -13.63 9.21
CA ASN A 83 0.96 -14.79 8.60
C ASN A 83 0.43 -15.10 7.18
N TYR A 84 0.43 -14.07 6.32
CA TYR A 84 -0.03 -14.17 4.94
C TYR A 84 -1.50 -14.58 4.77
N HIS A 85 -2.35 -14.29 5.76
CA HIS A 85 -3.76 -14.70 5.78
C HIS A 85 -4.57 -14.27 4.53
N TYR A 86 -4.18 -13.17 3.89
CA TYR A 86 -4.86 -12.67 2.68
C TYR A 86 -4.27 -13.19 1.37
N ILE A 87 -3.11 -13.85 1.40
CA ILE A 87 -2.44 -14.41 0.23
C ILE A 87 -3.05 -15.77 -0.10
N THR A 88 -3.54 -15.92 -1.34
CA THR A 88 -4.14 -17.16 -1.83
C THR A 88 -3.16 -17.99 -2.66
N SER A 89 -2.13 -17.38 -3.22
CA SER A 89 -1.07 -18.04 -4.00
C SER A 89 0.27 -17.39 -3.69
N PHE A 90 1.21 -18.20 -3.19
CA PHE A 90 2.59 -17.75 -3.00
C PHE A 90 3.35 -17.63 -4.33
N GLU A 91 2.92 -18.32 -5.38
CA GLU A 91 3.47 -18.13 -6.73
C GLU A 91 3.23 -16.69 -7.21
N TRP A 92 1.99 -16.20 -7.09
CA TRP A 92 1.67 -14.80 -7.39
C TRP A 92 2.50 -13.83 -6.55
N TYR A 93 2.64 -14.09 -5.25
CA TYR A 93 3.41 -13.23 -4.35
C TYR A 93 4.91 -13.22 -4.69
N CYS A 94 5.51 -14.37 -5.01
CA CYS A 94 6.89 -14.46 -5.45
C CYS A 94 7.10 -13.77 -6.80
N CYS A 95 6.23 -14.01 -7.78
CA CYS A 95 6.28 -13.31 -9.07
C CYS A 95 6.25 -11.80 -8.89
N PHE A 96 5.49 -11.30 -7.91
CA PHE A 96 5.43 -9.88 -7.59
C PHE A 96 6.73 -9.34 -6.96
N LEU A 97 7.40 -10.10 -6.08
CA LEU A 97 8.61 -9.64 -5.40
C LEU A 97 9.87 -9.69 -6.28
N PHE A 98 9.90 -10.60 -7.25
CA PHE A 98 11.07 -10.83 -8.11
C PHE A 98 11.00 -10.11 -9.46
N PHE A 99 10.05 -9.19 -9.64
CA PHE A 99 9.88 -8.36 -10.84
C PHE A 99 10.12 -6.88 -10.52
#